data_AF-X1GKQ5-F1
#
_entry.id   AF-X1GKQ5-F1
#
_cell.length_a   1.000
_cell.length_b   1.000
_cell.length_c   1.000
_cell.angle_alpha   90.00
_cell.angle_beta   90.00
_cell.angle_gamma   90.00
#
_symmetry.space_group_name_H-M   'P 1'
#
loop_
_entity.id
_entity.type
_entity.pdbx_description
1 polymer ?
#
loop_
_entity_poly.entity_id
_entity_poly.type
_entity_poly.pdbx_seq_one_letter_code
_entity_poly.pdbx_strand_id
1 'polypeptide(L)'
;MPGRYFRPYAAKAIIEHEFAPGRLNIFVTFRFSMNQTVKPAHDLWLCEVDEVAKPVTVSVWQDSWTLKLGVPDIAVYPDRVTLEYDGPDENLKTTWEKQWEPWGPILSTDIGKAPVFVDRGDPAAYDYAKEDLTIDGAWHDMDLSGIVSEKAKAVFILGHVQGNGVDWKISFRKK
;
A
#
# COMPACT_ATOMS: atom_id res chain seq x y z
N MET A 1 30.92 -13.80 -22.89
CA MET A 1 29.47 -13.48 -23.01
C MET A 1 29.05 -12.77 -21.73
N PRO A 2 28.39 -11.61 -21.80
CA PRO A 2 28.05 -10.86 -20.60
C PRO A 2 27.01 -11.65 -19.79
N GLY A 3 27.27 -11.81 -18.50
CA GLY A 3 26.41 -12.53 -17.57
C GLY A 3 25.03 -11.90 -17.53
N ARG A 4 24.05 -12.56 -18.16
CA ARG A 4 22.64 -12.34 -17.88
C ARG A 4 22.48 -12.66 -16.40
N TYR A 5 22.25 -11.63 -15.58
CA TYR A 5 21.79 -11.79 -14.20
C TYR A 5 20.46 -12.54 -14.23
N PHE A 6 20.51 -13.87 -14.24
CA PHE A 6 19.35 -14.74 -14.05
C PHE A 6 18.90 -14.53 -12.61
N ARG A 7 17.93 -13.64 -12.43
CA ARG A 7 17.23 -13.56 -11.16
C ARG A 7 16.46 -14.88 -11.01
N PRO A 8 16.68 -15.66 -9.94
CA PRO A 8 16.02 -16.95 -9.78
C PRO A 8 14.49 -16.84 -9.65
N TYR A 9 13.97 -15.64 -9.37
CA TYR A 9 12.56 -15.40 -9.03
C TYR A 9 11.94 -14.21 -9.78
N ALA A 10 10.62 -14.28 -9.97
CA ALA A 10 9.80 -13.29 -10.68
C ALA A 10 9.09 -12.26 -9.77
N ALA A 11 9.37 -12.30 -8.45
CA ALA A 11 8.52 -11.89 -7.32
C ALA A 11 8.14 -10.40 -7.14
N LYS A 12 8.13 -9.57 -8.18
CA LYS A 12 7.51 -8.25 -8.07
C LYS A 12 6.13 -8.26 -8.71
N ALA A 13 5.11 -8.00 -7.89
CA ALA A 13 3.77 -7.69 -8.37
C ALA A 13 3.35 -6.29 -7.88
N ILE A 14 2.49 -5.66 -8.66
CA ILE A 14 1.73 -4.47 -8.28
C ILE A 14 0.34 -4.98 -7.92
N ILE A 15 -0.22 -4.49 -6.81
CA ILE A 15 -1.55 -4.88 -6.37
C ILE A 15 -2.43 -3.65 -6.41
N GLU A 16 -3.49 -3.75 -7.17
CA GLU A 16 -4.47 -2.68 -7.34
C GLU A 16 -5.86 -3.21 -7.05
N HIS A 17 -6.78 -2.36 -6.60
CA HIS A 17 -8.16 -2.78 -6.36
C HIS A 17 -9.16 -1.78 -6.91
N GLU A 18 -10.33 -2.31 -7.21
CA GLU A 18 -11.50 -1.57 -7.62
C GLU A 18 -12.66 -2.00 -6.72
N PHE A 19 -13.25 -1.04 -6.02
CA PHE A 19 -14.47 -1.25 -5.27
C PHE A 19 -15.68 -1.21 -6.20
N ALA A 20 -16.48 -2.27 -6.17
CA ALA A 20 -17.82 -2.28 -6.72
C ALA A 20 -18.83 -2.53 -5.58
N PRO A 21 -20.04 -1.97 -5.62
CA PRO A 21 -21.02 -2.23 -4.55
C PRO A 21 -21.20 -3.72 -4.27
N GLY A 22 -20.87 -4.15 -3.04
CA GLY A 22 -20.98 -5.54 -2.58
C GLY A 22 -19.76 -6.43 -2.87
N ARG A 23 -18.71 -5.95 -3.54
CA ARG A 23 -17.49 -6.73 -3.81
C ARG A 23 -16.25 -5.89 -4.05
N LEU A 24 -15.08 -6.48 -3.82
CA LEU A 24 -13.80 -5.92 -4.21
C LEU A 24 -13.20 -6.75 -5.34
N ASN A 25 -12.82 -6.08 -6.43
CA ASN A 25 -11.99 -6.67 -7.48
C ASN A 25 -10.54 -6.32 -7.15
N ILE A 26 -9.66 -7.31 -7.02
CA ILE A 26 -8.22 -7.06 -6.84
C ILE A 26 -7.48 -7.53 -8.08
N PHE A 27 -6.59 -6.71 -8.59
CA PHE A 27 -5.74 -6.98 -9.74
C PHE A 27 -4.31 -7.17 -9.24
N VAL A 28 -3.75 -8.34 -9.52
CA VAL A 28 -2.35 -8.67 -9.24
C VAL A 28 -1.62 -8.65 -10.57
N THR A 29 -0.81 -7.62 -10.80
CA THR A 29 -0.02 -7.46 -12.02
C THR A 29 1.42 -7.87 -11.77
N PHE A 30 1.82 -8.97 -12.39
CA PHE A 30 3.15 -9.53 -12.30
C PHE A 30 4.13 -8.79 -13.22
N ARG A 31 5.37 -8.61 -12.75
CA ARG A 31 6.44 -7.98 -13.51
C ARG A 31 6.81 -8.74 -14.80
N PHE A 32 6.61 -10.05 -14.83
CA PHE A 32 6.95 -10.92 -15.94
C PHE A 32 5.73 -11.74 -16.36
N SER A 33 5.71 -12.22 -17.59
CA SER A 33 4.60 -13.04 -18.08
C SER A 33 4.55 -14.39 -17.36
N MET A 34 3.37 -14.73 -16.86
CA MET A 34 3.04 -15.93 -16.12
C MET A 34 2.48 -17.01 -17.05
N ASN A 35 2.72 -18.26 -16.71
CA ASN A 35 2.05 -19.38 -17.36
C ASN A 35 0.59 -19.46 -16.90
N GLN A 36 -0.34 -19.21 -17.82
CA GLN A 36 -1.78 -19.17 -17.52
C GLN A 36 -2.43 -20.56 -17.46
N THR A 37 -1.73 -21.63 -17.84
CA THR A 37 -2.28 -23.00 -17.74
C THR A 37 -2.45 -23.46 -16.31
N VAL A 38 -1.74 -22.81 -15.37
CA VAL A 38 -1.86 -23.03 -13.94
C VAL A 38 -2.52 -21.81 -13.33
N LYS A 39 -3.55 -22.05 -12.53
CA LYS A 39 -4.29 -21.00 -11.84
C LYS A 39 -4.00 -21.11 -10.35
N PRO A 40 -3.50 -20.03 -9.70
CA PRO A 40 -3.33 -20.02 -8.26
C PRO A 40 -4.67 -20.28 -7.57
N ALA A 41 -4.66 -21.18 -6.61
CA ALA A 41 -5.83 -21.48 -5.78
C ALA A 41 -6.24 -20.21 -5.00
N HIS A 42 -7.55 -19.96 -4.90
CA HIS A 42 -8.06 -18.69 -4.35
C HIS A 42 -7.89 -18.60 -2.83
N ASP A 43 -7.90 -19.75 -2.15
CA ASP A 43 -7.68 -19.95 -0.72
C ASP A 43 -6.27 -19.62 -0.25
N LEU A 44 -5.29 -19.56 -1.16
CA LEU A 44 -3.91 -19.15 -0.85
C LEU A 44 -3.73 -17.62 -0.81
N TRP A 45 -4.76 -16.86 -1.19
CA TRP A 45 -4.71 -15.40 -1.13
C TRP A 45 -5.29 -14.91 0.18
N LEU A 46 -4.42 -14.34 1.02
CA LEU A 46 -4.79 -13.73 2.28
C LEU A 46 -5.12 -12.27 2.04
N CYS A 47 -6.41 -11.96 1.93
CA CYS A 47 -6.90 -10.60 1.78
C CYS A 47 -7.40 -10.07 3.13
N GLU A 48 -6.93 -8.89 3.52
CA GLU A 48 -7.51 -8.14 4.63
C GLU A 48 -8.09 -6.83 4.11
N VAL A 49 -9.31 -6.53 4.56
CA VAL A 49 -10.03 -5.30 4.26
C VAL A 49 -10.31 -4.62 5.59
N ASP A 50 -9.69 -3.46 5.81
CA ASP A 50 -9.73 -2.72 7.08
C ASP A 50 -9.41 -3.61 8.29
N GLU A 51 -8.34 -4.40 8.16
CA GLU A 51 -7.82 -5.31 9.21
C GLU A 51 -8.76 -6.49 9.54
N VAL A 52 -9.77 -6.70 8.70
CA VAL A 52 -10.65 -7.87 8.76
C VAL A 52 -10.30 -8.80 7.60
N ALA A 53 -9.94 -10.04 7.93
CA ALA A 53 -9.72 -11.07 6.93
C ALA A 53 -10.99 -11.32 6.10
N LYS A 54 -10.85 -11.33 4.78
CA LYS A 54 -11.94 -11.57 3.83
C LYS A 54 -11.56 -12.70 2.88
N PRO A 55 -12.48 -13.65 2.62
CA PRO A 55 -12.19 -14.75 1.73
C PRO A 55 -12.09 -14.26 0.28
N VAL A 56 -11.03 -14.64 -0.41
CA VAL A 56 -10.95 -14.54 -1.86
C VAL A 56 -11.71 -15.73 -2.44
N THR A 57 -12.75 -15.49 -3.24
CA THR A 57 -13.61 -16.54 -3.79
C THR A 57 -13.42 -16.75 -5.30
N VAL A 58 -12.75 -15.81 -5.96
CA VAL A 58 -12.47 -15.85 -7.39
C VAL A 58 -10.99 -15.59 -7.61
N SER A 59 -10.38 -16.36 -8.51
CA SER A 59 -9.03 -16.17 -9.04
C SER A 59 -9.09 -16.54 -10.52
N VAL A 60 -8.86 -15.58 -11.41
CA VAL A 60 -8.97 -15.73 -12.88
C VAL A 60 -7.94 -14.87 -13.60
N TRP A 61 -7.16 -15.48 -14.51
CA TRP A 61 -6.26 -14.76 -15.41
C TRP A 61 -7.03 -13.84 -16.35
N GLN A 62 -6.62 -12.57 -16.42
CA GLN A 62 -7.12 -11.61 -17.42
C GLN A 62 -6.24 -11.61 -18.67
N ASP A 63 -4.93 -11.68 -18.45
CA ASP A 63 -3.90 -11.73 -19.47
C ASP A 63 -2.64 -12.39 -18.90
N SER A 64 -1.54 -12.41 -19.65
CA SER A 64 -0.32 -13.12 -19.22
C SER A 64 0.43 -12.43 -18.08
N TRP A 65 0.00 -11.25 -17.64
CA TRP A 65 0.60 -10.48 -16.55
C TRP A 65 -0.38 -10.20 -15.42
N THR A 66 -1.68 -10.31 -15.66
CA THR A 66 -2.69 -9.82 -14.72
C THR A 66 -3.62 -10.95 -14.27
N LEU A 67 -3.67 -11.18 -12.97
CA LEU A 67 -4.65 -12.04 -12.32
C LEU A 67 -5.71 -11.17 -11.63
N LYS A 68 -6.98 -11.47 -11.87
CA LYS A 68 -8.09 -10.84 -11.16
C LYS A 68 -8.58 -11.75 -10.05
N LEU A 69 -8.65 -11.21 -8.84
CA LEU A 69 -9.25 -11.81 -7.67
C LEU A 69 -10.59 -11.14 -7.36
N GLY A 70 -11.51 -11.90 -6.76
CA GLY A 70 -12.79 -11.39 -6.30
C GLY A 70 -12.98 -11.69 -4.82
N VAL A 71 -13.34 -10.64 -4.07
CA VAL A 71 -13.67 -10.70 -2.64
C VAL A 71 -15.11 -10.23 -2.47
N PRO A 72 -16.04 -11.08 -1.99
CA PRO A 72 -17.44 -10.72 -1.81
C PRO A 72 -17.67 -9.97 -0.49
N ASP A 73 -18.91 -9.54 -0.27
CA ASP A 73 -19.42 -9.05 1.01
C ASP A 73 -18.68 -7.82 1.56
N ILE A 74 -18.30 -6.93 0.65
CA ILE A 74 -17.73 -5.62 0.98
C ILE A 74 -18.85 -4.59 0.87
N ALA A 75 -19.49 -4.33 2.01
CA ALA A 75 -20.68 -3.47 2.10
C ALA A 75 -20.36 -1.97 2.00
N VAL A 76 -19.17 -1.58 2.46
CA VAL A 76 -18.72 -0.19 2.53
C VAL A 76 -17.39 -0.08 1.80
N TYR A 77 -17.16 1.07 1.18
CA TYR A 77 -15.89 1.40 0.55
C TYR A 77 -14.75 1.28 1.57
N PRO A 78 -13.72 0.45 1.32
CA PRO A 78 -12.67 0.22 2.31
C PRO A 78 -11.68 1.39 2.40
N ASP A 79 -11.09 1.60 3.58
CA ASP A 79 -9.97 2.55 3.70
C ASP A 79 -8.63 1.90 3.36
N ARG A 80 -8.51 0.60 3.66
CA ARG A 80 -7.26 -0.15 3.53
C ARG A 80 -7.52 -1.57 3.04
N VAL A 81 -6.76 -1.97 2.03
CA VAL A 81 -6.76 -3.33 1.50
C VAL A 81 -5.31 -3.82 1.44
N THR A 82 -5.05 -4.96 2.08
CA THR A 82 -3.77 -5.67 1.97
C THR A 82 -4.00 -7.05 1.35
N LEU A 83 -3.04 -7.48 0.53
CA LEU A 83 -3.04 -8.80 -0.07
C LEU A 83 -1.69 -9.46 0.13
N GLU A 84 -1.73 -10.66 0.69
CA GLU A 84 -0.62 -11.58 0.85
C GLU A 84 -0.91 -12.87 0.08
N TYR A 85 0.15 -13.57 -0.31
CA TYR A 85 0.04 -14.90 -0.89
C TYR A 85 0.77 -15.90 -0.02
N ASP A 86 0.00 -16.80 0.58
CA ASP A 86 0.46 -17.80 1.53
C ASP A 86 0.90 -19.07 0.80
N GLY A 87 2.05 -18.99 0.14
CA GLY A 87 2.78 -20.17 -0.30
C GLY A 87 3.50 -19.99 -1.64
N PRO A 88 4.60 -20.70 -1.90
CA PRO A 88 5.05 -20.88 -3.27
C PRO A 88 4.23 -22.02 -3.89
N ASP A 89 3.26 -21.72 -4.76
CA ASP A 89 2.71 -22.76 -5.64
C ASP A 89 3.81 -23.15 -6.65
N GLU A 90 4.27 -24.39 -6.55
CA GLU A 90 5.33 -24.93 -7.40
C GLU A 90 4.99 -24.88 -8.89
N ASN A 91 3.71 -24.81 -9.25
CA ASN A 91 3.24 -24.77 -10.62
C ASN A 91 3.02 -23.33 -11.11
N LEU A 92 3.02 -22.35 -10.20
CA LEU A 92 2.88 -20.93 -10.53
C LEU A 92 4.22 -20.35 -10.98
N LYS A 93 4.51 -20.57 -12.26
CA LYS A 93 5.76 -20.19 -12.90
C LYS A 93 5.53 -19.14 -13.97
N THR A 94 6.58 -18.38 -14.23
CA THR A 94 6.71 -17.57 -15.44
C THR A 94 6.83 -18.43 -16.70
N THR A 95 6.64 -17.82 -17.86
CA THR A 95 6.76 -18.47 -19.19
C THR A 95 8.14 -19.09 -19.49
N TRP A 96 9.18 -18.72 -18.75
CA TRP A 96 10.53 -19.32 -18.80
C TRP A 96 10.86 -20.16 -17.56
N GLU A 97 9.84 -20.72 -16.91
CA GLU A 97 9.94 -21.71 -15.82
C GLU A 97 10.55 -21.20 -14.50
N LYS A 98 10.58 -19.88 -14.28
CA LYS A 98 10.98 -19.33 -12.98
C LYS A 98 9.79 -19.27 -12.04
N GLN A 99 9.99 -19.82 -10.85
CA GLN A 99 8.99 -19.86 -9.79
C GLN A 99 8.78 -18.47 -9.19
N TRP A 100 7.57 -18.26 -8.71
CA TRP A 100 7.20 -17.10 -7.94
C TRP A 100 7.38 -17.35 -6.43
N GLU A 101 7.78 -16.33 -5.67
CA GLU A 101 7.97 -16.42 -4.22
C GLU A 101 6.78 -15.80 -3.48
N PRO A 102 6.44 -16.33 -2.28
CA PRO A 102 5.57 -15.63 -1.35
C PRO A 102 6.09 -14.22 -1.12
N TRP A 103 5.18 -13.29 -0.94
CA TRP A 103 5.49 -11.97 -0.40
C TRP A 103 4.68 -11.76 0.86
N GLY A 104 5.24 -11.03 1.82
CA GLY A 104 4.45 -10.52 2.93
C GLY A 104 3.41 -9.51 2.46
N PRO A 105 2.49 -9.06 3.33
CA PRO A 105 1.36 -8.22 2.96
C PRO A 105 1.76 -7.00 2.12
N ILE A 106 1.19 -6.89 0.93
CA ILE A 106 1.35 -5.73 0.06
C ILE A 106 0.09 -4.86 0.18
N LEU A 107 0.30 -3.57 0.41
CA LEU A 107 -0.77 -2.57 0.40
C LEU A 107 -1.24 -2.38 -1.05
N SER A 108 -2.54 -2.55 -1.28
CA SER A 108 -3.14 -2.36 -2.60
C SER A 108 -3.43 -0.88 -2.88
N THR A 109 -3.19 -0.46 -4.11
CA THR A 109 -3.57 0.88 -4.62
C THR A 109 -4.99 0.86 -5.17
N ASP A 110 -5.80 1.83 -4.78
CA ASP A 110 -7.14 2.00 -5.33
C ASP A 110 -7.09 2.67 -6.71
N ILE A 111 -7.69 2.03 -7.73
CA ILE A 111 -7.75 2.56 -9.10
C ILE A 111 -8.92 3.53 -9.27
N GLY A 112 -10.00 3.36 -8.49
CA GLY A 112 -11.24 4.11 -8.61
C GLY A 112 -11.29 5.39 -7.79
N LYS A 113 -10.39 5.54 -6.80
CA LYS A 113 -10.34 6.68 -5.88
C LYS A 113 -9.16 7.58 -6.22
N ALA A 114 -9.47 8.83 -6.58
CA ALA A 114 -8.46 9.89 -6.59
C ALA A 114 -7.79 9.96 -5.19
N PRO A 115 -6.50 10.30 -5.06
CA PRO A 115 -5.87 10.44 -3.76
C PRO A 115 -6.68 11.43 -2.91
N VAL A 116 -7.32 10.93 -1.85
CA VAL A 116 -8.16 11.74 -0.97
C VAL A 116 -7.31 12.12 0.22
N PHE A 117 -7.24 13.41 0.50
CA PHE A 117 -6.69 13.89 1.76
C PHE A 117 -7.64 13.47 2.87
N VAL A 118 -7.11 12.95 3.97
CA VAL A 118 -7.90 12.72 5.18
C VAL A 118 -8.34 14.10 5.68
N ASP A 119 -9.64 14.32 5.76
CA ASP A 119 -10.17 15.52 6.41
C ASP A 119 -9.79 15.45 7.89
N ARG A 120 -9.03 16.45 8.34
CA ARG A 120 -8.49 16.56 9.70
C ARG A 120 -9.44 17.31 10.65
N GLY A 121 -10.62 17.70 10.17
CA GLY A 121 -11.54 18.57 10.92
C GLY A 121 -11.06 20.03 10.97
N ASP A 122 -11.56 20.79 11.95
CA ASP A 122 -11.27 22.23 12.06
C ASP A 122 -9.75 22.48 12.26
N PRO A 123 -9.11 23.21 11.33
CA PRO A 123 -7.72 23.62 11.44
C PRO A 123 -7.30 24.16 12.80
N ALA A 124 -8.14 24.99 13.42
CA ALA A 124 -7.80 25.71 14.65
C ALA A 124 -7.68 24.80 15.88
N ALA A 125 -8.25 23.60 15.85
CA ALA A 125 -8.20 22.66 16.98
C ALA A 125 -6.90 21.82 17.00
N TYR A 126 -6.23 21.70 15.85
CA TYR A 126 -5.18 20.72 15.63
C TYR A 126 -3.90 21.32 15.05
N ASP A 127 -3.94 22.51 14.45
CA ASP A 127 -2.74 23.16 13.93
C ASP A 127 -1.83 23.65 15.04
N TYR A 128 -0.56 23.27 14.93
CA TYR A 128 0.50 23.83 15.75
C TYR A 128 0.73 25.30 15.36
N ALA A 129 0.62 26.17 16.36
CA ALA A 129 0.89 27.58 16.23
C ALA A 129 2.37 27.88 16.54
N LYS A 130 2.75 29.15 16.38
CA LYS A 130 4.11 29.62 16.68
C LYS A 130 4.47 29.34 18.14
N GLU A 131 3.49 29.45 19.02
CA GLU A 131 3.63 29.27 20.46
C GLU A 131 3.96 27.82 20.85
N ASP A 132 3.61 26.84 20.01
CA ASP A 132 3.93 25.43 20.23
C ASP A 132 5.35 25.08 19.81
N LEU A 133 5.99 25.93 19.00
CA LEU A 133 7.37 25.77 18.58
C LEU A 133 8.32 26.35 19.63
N THR A 134 8.99 25.47 20.36
CA THR A 134 10.00 25.87 21.34
C THR A 134 11.33 26.16 20.64
N ILE A 135 11.86 27.38 20.82
CA ILE A 135 13.11 27.86 20.22
C ILE A 135 14.22 27.88 21.29
N ASP A 136 14.57 26.70 21.80
CA ASP A 136 15.57 26.53 22.88
C ASP A 136 16.83 25.74 22.45
N GLY A 137 16.86 25.28 21.19
CA GLY A 137 17.96 24.45 20.67
C GLY A 137 17.92 22.99 21.15
N ALA A 138 16.88 22.57 21.87
CA ALA A 138 16.62 21.18 22.20
C ALA A 138 15.69 20.52 21.17
N TRP A 139 15.67 19.18 21.15
CA TRP A 139 14.75 18.42 20.32
C TRP A 139 13.43 18.18 21.06
N HIS A 140 12.34 18.61 20.47
CA HIS A 140 10.99 18.39 20.98
C HIS A 140 10.25 17.38 20.09
N ASP A 141 9.47 16.51 20.71
CA ASP A 141 8.59 15.58 20.00
C ASP A 141 7.24 16.27 19.76
N MET A 142 6.80 16.34 18.51
CA MET A 142 5.46 16.83 18.14
C MET A 142 4.58 15.63 17.80
N ASP A 143 3.49 15.46 18.55
CA ASP A 143 2.58 14.34 18.35
C ASP A 143 1.48 14.70 17.35
N LEU A 144 1.39 13.95 16.26
CA LEU A 144 0.39 14.15 15.22
C LEU A 144 -0.80 13.18 15.35
N SER A 145 -0.78 12.28 16.34
CA SER A 145 -1.78 11.22 16.51
C SER A 145 -3.23 11.71 16.63
N GLY A 146 -3.45 12.93 17.14
CA GLY A 146 -4.77 13.55 17.21
C GLY A 146 -5.28 14.12 15.87
N ILE A 147 -4.43 14.19 14.86
CA ILE A 147 -4.71 14.83 13.55
C ILE A 147 -4.75 13.79 12.44
N VAL A 148 -3.77 12.88 12.45
CA VAL A 148 -3.71 11.77 11.50
C VAL A 148 -4.39 10.55 12.08
N SER A 149 -5.29 9.97 11.30
CA SER A 149 -5.80 8.63 11.53
C SER A 149 -4.64 7.66 11.78
N GLU A 150 -4.84 6.66 12.65
CA GLU A 150 -3.90 5.55 12.87
C GLU A 150 -3.52 4.83 11.56
N LYS A 151 -4.36 4.94 10.52
CA LYS A 151 -4.11 4.36 9.19
C LYS A 151 -3.20 5.23 8.29
N ALA A 152 -2.88 6.46 8.67
CA ALA A 152 -2.07 7.38 7.87
C ALA A 152 -0.63 6.90 7.72
N LYS A 153 -0.14 6.83 6.48
CA LYS A 153 1.24 6.39 6.14
C LYS A 153 2.22 7.53 5.86
N ALA A 154 1.70 8.72 5.61
CA ALA A 154 2.49 9.90 5.34
C ALA A 154 1.76 11.14 5.87
N VAL A 155 2.54 12.11 6.32
CA VAL A 155 2.05 13.45 6.68
C VAL A 155 2.73 14.44 5.76
N PHE A 156 1.95 15.35 5.19
CA PHE A 156 2.47 16.49 4.47
C PHE A 156 2.58 17.68 5.43
N ILE A 157 3.79 18.21 5.60
CA ILE A 157 4.08 19.31 6.52
C ILE A 157 4.41 20.55 5.69
N LEU A 158 3.64 21.63 5.90
CA LEU A 158 3.91 22.96 5.37
C LEU A 158 4.45 23.83 6.49
N GLY A 159 5.72 24.25 6.40
CA GLY A 159 6.34 25.16 7.35
C GLY A 159 6.60 26.52 6.71
N HIS A 160 6.14 27.59 7.34
CA HIS A 160 6.52 28.96 7.00
C HIS A 160 7.53 29.48 8.01
N VAL A 161 8.73 29.83 7.56
CA VAL A 161 9.79 30.40 8.41
C VAL A 161 9.96 31.87 8.05
N GLN A 162 9.77 32.76 9.01
CA GLN A 162 10.00 34.19 8.87
C GLN A 162 10.82 34.70 10.06
N GLY A 163 11.93 35.38 9.79
CA GLY A 163 12.82 35.93 10.81
C GLY A 163 13.60 37.14 10.31
N ASN A 164 14.03 38.00 11.25
CA ASN A 164 14.80 39.21 10.97
C ASN A 164 16.33 39.02 11.09
N GLY A 165 16.79 37.78 11.30
CA GLY A 165 18.20 37.43 11.44
C GLY A 165 18.67 36.41 10.40
N VAL A 166 19.98 36.23 10.31
CA VAL A 166 20.61 35.14 9.54
C VAL A 166 20.50 33.82 10.33
N ASP A 167 20.30 32.70 9.64
CA ASP A 167 20.30 31.31 10.15
C ASP A 167 19.04 30.71 10.80
N TRP A 168 17.84 31.07 10.33
CA TRP A 168 16.60 30.41 10.76
C TRP A 168 16.36 29.12 9.98
N LYS A 169 16.13 28.01 10.69
CA LYS A 169 15.86 26.69 10.08
C LYS A 169 14.83 25.91 10.89
N ILE A 170 13.98 25.17 10.18
CA ILE A 170 13.22 24.05 10.74
C ILE A 170 14.03 22.78 10.46
N SER A 171 14.18 21.91 11.45
CA SER A 171 14.93 20.65 11.33
C SER A 171 14.08 19.49 11.77
N PHE A 172 14.08 18.41 10.98
CA PHE A 172 13.41 17.16 11.31
C PHE A 172 14.47 16.10 11.57
N ARG A 173 14.31 15.29 12.62
CA ARG A 173 15.17 14.14 12.89
C ARG A 173 14.42 12.85 12.63
N LYS A 174 15.13 11.85 12.12
CA LYS A 174 14.66 10.48 12.15
C LYS A 174 14.97 9.92 13.54
N LYS A 175 13.95 9.35 14.21
CA LYS A 175 14.18 8.52 15.41
C LYS A 175 14.78 7.17 15.00
#